data_AF-U5YR21-F1
#
_entry.id   AF-U5YR21-F1
#
_cell.length_a   1.000
_cell.length_b   1.000
_cell.length_c   1.000
_cell.angle_alpha   90.00
_cell.angle_beta   90.00
_cell.angle_gamma   90.00
#
_symmetry.space_group_name_H-M   'P 1'
#
loop_
_entity.id
_entity.type
_entity.pdbx_description
1 polymer ?
#
loop_
_entity_poly.entity_id
_entity_poly.type
_entity_poly.pdbx_seq_one_letter_code
_entity_poly.pdbx_strand_id
1 'polypeptide(L)'
;TIRRKGLTLMGTWKAQKGDDEAEGTQNETKPITPSTAHSVFRRISTEDIKIMGLSNDYARPEWMIITVLPVPPPPVRPSISVDGSGTGMQSEDDLTYKLGDIIRANGNVRRCEMDGSPGHVVTEFEQLL
;
A
#
# COMPACT_ATOMS: atom_id res chain seq x y z
N THR A 1 10.67 -13.76 -12.20
CA THR A 1 9.81 -14.51 -11.25
C THR A 1 9.33 -13.59 -10.15
N ILE A 2 8.08 -13.68 -9.73
CA ILE A 2 7.55 -12.89 -8.59
C ILE A 2 7.36 -13.81 -7.39
N ARG A 3 7.79 -13.38 -6.20
CA ARG A 3 7.64 -14.10 -4.93
C ARG A 3 7.05 -13.19 -3.87
N ARG A 4 6.12 -13.70 -3.06
CA ARG A 4 5.59 -12.99 -1.88
C ARG A 4 6.50 -13.21 -0.66
N LYS A 5 6.82 -12.14 0.07
CA LYS A 5 7.55 -12.17 1.35
C LYS A 5 6.80 -11.32 2.37
N GLY A 6 6.02 -11.95 3.24
CA GLY A 6 5.15 -11.24 4.17
C GLY A 6 4.10 -10.41 3.42
N LEU A 7 4.12 -9.09 3.62
CA LEU A 7 3.26 -8.11 2.94
C LEU A 7 3.90 -7.51 1.66
N THR A 8 5.12 -7.90 1.30
CA THR A 8 5.81 -7.37 0.10
C THR A 8 5.88 -8.40 -1.04
N LEU A 9 5.99 -7.89 -2.27
CA LEU A 9 6.25 -8.69 -3.46
C LEU A 9 7.65 -8.41 -3.98
N MET A 10 8.42 -9.46 -4.26
CA MET A 10 9.78 -9.39 -4.80
C MET A 10 9.77 -9.92 -6.23
N GLY A 11 10.21 -9.10 -7.19
CA GLY A 11 10.45 -9.51 -8.57
C GLY A 11 11.92 -9.86 -8.77
N THR A 12 12.19 -10.92 -9.52
CA THR A 12 13.53 -11.31 -9.99
C THR A 12 13.56 -11.27 -11.51
N TRP A 13 14.46 -10.46 -12.07
CA TRP A 13 14.70 -10.31 -13.51
C TRP A 13 16.02 -10.98 -13.88
N LYS A 14 16.01 -11.70 -15.00
CA LYS A 14 17.25 -12.29 -15.55
C LYS A 14 17.98 -11.21 -16.34
N ALA A 15 19.30 -11.17 -16.23
CA ALA A 15 20.12 -10.34 -17.09
C ALA A 15 19.89 -10.72 -18.56
N GLN A 16 19.72 -9.73 -19.43
CA GLN A 16 19.51 -9.95 -20.85
C GLN A 16 20.85 -10.32 -21.48
N LYS A 17 20.91 -11.50 -22.14
CA LYS A 17 22.05 -11.89 -22.98
C LYS A 17 22.13 -10.92 -24.16
N GLY A 18 23.05 -9.96 -24.12
CA GLY A 18 23.19 -8.93 -25.15
C GLY A 18 24.35 -7.97 -24.97
N ASP A 19 24.96 -7.90 -23.78
CA ASP A 19 26.29 -7.33 -23.59
C ASP A 19 27.31 -8.49 -23.53
N ASP A 20 28.08 -8.64 -24.60
CA ASP A 20 29.01 -9.74 -24.87
C ASP A 20 30.29 -9.75 -24.01
N GLU A 21 30.31 -9.15 -22.81
CA GLU A 21 31.52 -9.13 -21.95
C GLU A 21 31.28 -9.19 -20.43
N ALA A 22 30.18 -9.79 -19.96
CA ALA A 22 30.00 -10.01 -18.51
C ALA A 22 29.61 -11.45 -18.17
N GLU A 23 30.61 -12.34 -18.09
CA GLU A 23 30.51 -13.56 -17.29
C GLU A 23 30.22 -13.19 -15.82
N GLY A 24 28.94 -13.24 -15.43
CA GLY A 24 28.54 -13.12 -14.03
C GLY A 24 27.40 -12.16 -13.70
N THR A 25 26.60 -11.70 -14.66
CA THR A 25 25.45 -10.82 -14.34
C THR A 25 24.41 -11.58 -13.51
N GLN A 26 24.46 -11.36 -12.19
CA GLN A 26 23.54 -11.96 -11.23
C GLN A 26 22.11 -11.48 -11.51
N ASN A 27 21.14 -12.37 -11.29
CA ASN A 27 19.72 -12.00 -11.41
C ASN A 27 19.40 -10.86 -10.46
N GLU A 28 18.80 -9.79 -10.97
CA GLU A 28 18.43 -8.66 -10.15
C GLU A 28 17.11 -8.94 -9.43
N THR A 29 17.11 -8.84 -8.10
CA THR A 29 15.90 -8.99 -7.29
C THR A 29 15.54 -7.67 -6.63
N LYS A 30 14.37 -7.13 -6.94
CA LYS A 30 13.87 -5.84 -6.43
C LYS A 30 12.44 -5.97 -5.89
N PRO A 31 12.06 -5.19 -4.87
CA PRO A 31 10.67 -5.12 -4.44
C PRO A 31 9.79 -4.48 -5.53
N ILE A 32 8.58 -5.00 -5.69
CA ILE A 32 7.53 -4.40 -6.51
C ILE A 32 6.73 -3.49 -5.59
N THR A 33 6.94 -2.18 -5.70
CA THR A 33 6.23 -1.21 -4.86
C THR A 33 4.76 -1.05 -5.30
N PRO A 34 3.84 -0.68 -4.39
CA PRO A 34 2.46 -0.39 -4.75
C PRO A 34 2.35 0.67 -5.86
N SER A 35 3.19 1.72 -5.82
CA SER A 35 3.22 2.75 -6.88
C SER A 35 3.59 2.17 -8.27
N THR A 36 4.55 1.24 -8.31
CA THR A 36 4.95 0.55 -9.55
C THR A 36 3.80 -0.31 -10.07
N ALA A 37 3.18 -1.12 -9.21
CA ALA A 37 2.06 -1.98 -9.59
C ALA A 37 0.85 -1.15 -10.07
N HIS A 38 0.53 -0.04 -9.39
CA HIS A 38 -0.55 0.86 -9.78
C HIS A 38 -0.32 1.49 -11.16
N SER A 39 0.91 1.91 -11.44
CA SER A 39 1.30 2.46 -12.73
C SER A 39 1.19 1.43 -13.87
N VAL A 40 1.54 0.17 -13.60
CA VAL A 40 1.37 -0.93 -14.55
C VAL A 40 -0.12 -1.23 -14.77
N PHE A 41 -0.90 -1.39 -13.69
CA PHE A 41 -2.33 -1.70 -13.78
C PHE A 41 -3.13 -0.63 -14.53
N ARG A 42 -2.81 0.65 -14.35
CA ARG A 42 -3.43 1.75 -15.11
C ARG A 42 -3.21 1.68 -16.62
N ARG A 43 -2.14 1.02 -17.08
CA ARG A 43 -1.79 0.89 -18.50
C ARG A 43 -2.46 -0.30 -19.18
N ILE A 44 -3.11 -1.18 -18.41
CA ILE A 44 -3.82 -2.33 -18.95
C ILE A 44 -5.04 -1.83 -19.74
N SER A 45 -5.21 -2.35 -20.95
CA SER A 45 -6.33 -1.98 -21.83
C SER A 45 -7.66 -2.51 -21.30
N THR A 46 -8.78 -1.90 -21.71
CA THR A 46 -10.11 -2.37 -21.31
C THR A 46 -10.44 -3.76 -21.87
N GLU A 47 -9.87 -4.13 -23.01
CA GLU A 47 -9.98 -5.46 -23.60
C GLU A 47 -9.27 -6.51 -22.73
N ASP A 48 -8.02 -6.23 -22.33
CA ASP A 48 -7.25 -7.13 -21.45
C ASP A 48 -7.92 -7.28 -20.08
N ILE A 49 -8.50 -6.20 -19.52
CA ILE A 49 -9.29 -6.24 -18.28
C ILE A 49 -10.43 -7.25 -18.40
N LYS A 50 -11.17 -7.25 -19.52
CA LYS A 50 -12.26 -8.20 -19.75
C LYS A 50 -11.76 -9.63 -19.92
N ILE A 51 -10.66 -9.82 -20.67
CA ILE A 51 -10.05 -11.15 -20.88
C ILE A 51 -9.59 -11.75 -19.54
N MET A 52 -9.07 -10.92 -18.63
CA MET A 52 -8.69 -11.34 -17.28
C MET A 52 -9.90 -11.64 -16.37
N GLY A 53 -11.13 -11.43 -16.83
CA GLY A 53 -12.35 -11.67 -16.06
C GLY A 53 -12.72 -10.55 -15.09
N LEU A 54 -12.16 -9.35 -15.27
CA LEU A 54 -12.46 -8.17 -14.46
C LEU A 54 -13.45 -7.23 -15.17
N SER A 55 -13.99 -6.26 -14.43
CA SER A 55 -14.93 -5.27 -14.94
C SER A 55 -14.30 -3.89 -15.01
N ASN A 56 -14.42 -3.22 -16.17
CA ASN A 56 -13.97 -1.84 -16.33
C ASN A 56 -14.74 -0.84 -15.46
N ASP A 57 -16.00 -1.15 -15.13
CA ASP A 57 -16.89 -0.18 -14.47
C ASP A 57 -16.95 -0.40 -12.95
N TYR A 58 -16.65 -1.62 -12.49
CA TYR A 58 -16.81 -2.01 -11.08
C TYR A 58 -15.55 -2.59 -10.42
N ALA A 59 -14.56 -3.06 -11.19
CA ALA A 59 -13.45 -3.83 -10.64
C ALA A 59 -12.16 -3.66 -11.46
N ARG A 60 -11.75 -2.40 -11.69
CA ARG A 60 -10.49 -2.14 -12.37
C ARG A 60 -9.29 -2.57 -11.51
N PRO A 61 -8.24 -3.16 -12.11
CA PRO A 61 -7.12 -3.72 -11.35
C PRO A 61 -6.35 -2.68 -10.54
N GLU A 62 -6.25 -1.43 -11.02
CA GLU A 62 -5.57 -0.38 -10.26
C GLU A 62 -6.29 -0.01 -8.96
N TRP A 63 -7.59 -0.32 -8.81
CA TRP A 63 -8.36 -0.07 -7.58
C TRP A 63 -8.03 -1.06 -6.46
N MET A 64 -7.32 -2.15 -6.76
CA MET A 64 -6.81 -3.05 -5.72
C MET A 64 -5.71 -2.38 -4.87
N ILE A 65 -5.17 -1.24 -5.33
CA ILE A 65 -4.15 -0.47 -4.62
C ILE A 65 -4.82 0.75 -3.99
N ILE A 66 -4.81 0.79 -2.66
CA ILE A 66 -5.46 1.85 -1.88
C ILE A 66 -4.63 3.13 -1.98
N THR A 67 -5.20 4.15 -2.62
CA THR A 67 -4.65 5.52 -2.67
C THR A 67 -5.45 6.49 -1.83
N VAL A 68 -6.73 6.19 -1.60
CA VAL A 68 -7.64 6.89 -0.71
C VAL A 68 -8.31 5.86 0.17
N LEU A 69 -8.06 5.93 1.48
CA LEU A 69 -8.69 5.05 2.45
C LEU A 69 -10.01 5.69 2.93
N PRO A 70 -11.18 5.07 2.68
CA PRO A 70 -12.45 5.61 3.16
C PRO A 70 -12.52 5.51 4.69
N VAL A 71 -13.00 6.58 5.33
CA VAL A 71 -13.23 6.62 6.77
C VAL A 71 -14.72 6.35 7.04
N PRO A 72 -15.07 5.27 7.76
CA PRO A 72 -16.46 4.96 8.04
C PRO A 72 -17.10 5.98 9.01
N PRO A 73 -18.42 6.25 8.88
CA PRO A 73 -19.12 7.19 9.74
C PRO A 73 -19.32 6.62 11.16
N PRO A 74 -19.61 7.47 12.17
CA PRO A 74 -19.74 7.05 13.58
C PRO A 74 -20.64 5.83 13.85
N PRO A 75 -21.78 5.62 13.16
CA PRO A 75 -22.59 4.43 13.38
C PRO A 75 -21.89 3.10 13.10
N VAL A 76 -20.84 3.11 12.26
CA VAL A 76 -20.01 1.94 11.94
C VAL A 76 -18.79 1.83 12.87
N ARG A 77 -18.49 2.89 13.64
CA ARG A 77 -17.40 2.96 14.63
C ARG A 77 -17.91 3.59 15.95
N PRO A 78 -18.89 2.96 16.63
CA PRO A 78 -19.61 3.57 17.73
C PRO A 78 -18.74 3.72 18.98
N SER A 79 -18.80 4.89 19.64
CA SER A 79 -18.17 5.07 20.95
C SER A 79 -19.08 4.56 22.07
N ILE A 80 -18.48 4.03 23.12
CA ILE A 80 -19.16 3.56 24.33
C ILE A 80 -18.83 4.48 25.50
N SER A 81 -19.86 5.04 26.15
CA SER A 81 -19.73 5.73 27.44
C SER A 81 -19.93 4.72 28.57
N VAL A 82 -18.96 4.59 29.46
CA VAL A 82 -18.96 3.56 30.52
C VAL A 82 -20.16 3.70 31.48
N ASP A 83 -20.63 4.93 31.72
CA ASP A 83 -21.66 5.20 32.73
C ASP A 83 -23.04 5.59 32.16
N GLY A 84 -23.21 5.56 30.82
CA GLY A 84 -24.46 5.94 30.14
C GLY A 84 -24.92 7.41 30.34
N SER A 85 -24.22 8.18 31.17
CA SER A 85 -24.54 9.55 31.56
C SER A 85 -24.02 10.62 30.60
N GLY A 86 -23.27 10.23 29.56
CA GLY A 86 -22.62 11.15 28.62
C GLY A 86 -21.49 12.01 29.21
N THR A 87 -21.26 11.94 30.52
CA THR A 87 -20.28 12.74 31.28
C THR A 87 -19.08 11.92 31.81
N GLY A 88 -19.11 10.59 31.67
CA GLY A 88 -18.00 9.69 32.01
C GLY A 88 -16.94 9.55 30.91
N MET A 89 -15.86 8.81 31.18
CA MET A 89 -14.85 8.45 30.18
C MET A 89 -15.51 7.74 28.99
N GLN A 90 -15.28 8.27 27.79
CA GLN A 90 -15.72 7.67 26.53
C GLN A 90 -14.60 6.75 26.04
N SER A 91 -14.93 5.49 25.77
CA SER A 91 -14.05 4.58 25.05
C SER A 91 -14.49 4.56 23.59
N GLU A 92 -13.56 4.83 22.69
CA GLU A 92 -13.82 4.81 21.25
C GLU A 92 -13.81 3.36 20.73
N ASP A 93 -14.37 3.17 19.53
CA ASP A 93 -14.30 1.90 18.82
C ASP A 93 -12.86 1.55 18.38
N ASP A 94 -12.53 0.27 18.31
CA ASP A 94 -11.21 -0.22 17.85
C ASP A 94 -10.86 0.27 16.43
N LEU A 95 -11.84 0.42 15.55
CA LEU A 95 -11.62 1.00 14.21
C LEU A 95 -11.14 2.45 14.32
N THR A 96 -11.70 3.23 15.24
CA THR A 96 -11.28 4.62 15.47
C THR A 96 -9.82 4.66 15.95
N TYR A 97 -9.43 3.79 16.88
CA TYR A 97 -8.04 3.72 17.34
C TYR A 97 -7.08 3.32 16.20
N LYS A 98 -7.43 2.31 15.39
CA LYS A 98 -6.59 1.87 14.27
C LYS A 98 -6.50 2.91 13.16
N LEU A 99 -7.57 3.63 12.86
CA LEU A 99 -7.53 4.76 11.93
C LEU A 99 -6.61 5.87 12.46
N GLY A 100 -6.61 6.12 13.78
CA GLY A 100 -5.66 7.02 14.43
C GLY A 100 -4.21 6.57 14.27
N ASP A 101 -3.91 5.28 14.39
CA ASP A 101 -2.58 4.71 14.11
C ASP A 101 -2.16 4.96 12.66
N ILE A 102 -3.03 4.66 11.69
CA ILE A 102 -2.78 4.83 10.26
C ILE A 102 -2.50 6.30 9.91
N ILE A 103 -3.30 7.24 10.44
CA ILE A 103 -3.11 8.67 10.19
C ILE A 103 -1.75 9.14 10.74
N ARG A 104 -1.36 8.68 11.93
CA ARG A 104 -0.06 9.02 12.53
C ARG A 104 1.10 8.47 11.71
N ALA A 105 1.03 7.21 11.29
CA ALA A 105 2.05 6.60 10.42
C ALA A 105 2.20 7.36 9.09
N ASN A 106 1.08 7.68 8.42
CA ASN A 106 1.06 8.45 7.17
C ASN A 106 1.67 9.86 7.36
N GLY A 107 1.31 10.54 8.46
CA GLY A 107 1.89 11.84 8.80
C GLY A 107 3.41 11.80 8.99
N ASN A 108 3.95 10.72 9.56
CA ASN A 108 5.39 10.54 9.72
C ASN A 108 6.08 10.33 8.38
N VAL A 109 5.54 9.48 7.49
CA VAL A 109 6.08 9.28 6.13
C VAL A 109 6.16 10.61 5.38
N ARG A 110 5.06 11.36 5.35
CA ARG A 110 5.00 12.68 4.67
C ARG A 110 6.02 13.67 5.23
N ARG A 111 6.21 13.69 6.55
CA ARG A 111 7.22 14.56 7.17
C ARG A 111 8.62 14.16 6.74
N CYS A 112 8.95 12.86 6.79
CA CYS A 112 10.26 12.37 6.36
C CYS A 112 10.56 12.69 4.88
N GLU A 113 9.57 12.60 4.00
CA GLU A 113 9.69 13.01 2.60
C GLU A 113 9.94 14.52 2.46
N MET A 114 9.17 15.35 3.17
CA MET A 114 9.31 16.82 3.13
C MET A 114 10.66 17.29 3.67
N ASP A 115 11.15 16.67 4.73
CA ASP A 115 12.42 17.00 5.38
C ASP A 115 13.64 16.48 4.58
N GLY A 116 13.42 15.75 3.49
CA GLY A 116 14.49 15.17 2.68
C GLY A 116 15.27 14.08 3.42
N SER A 117 14.59 13.32 4.27
CA SER A 117 15.21 12.24 5.04
C SER A 117 15.83 11.18 4.11
N PRO A 118 16.88 10.47 4.55
CA PRO A 118 17.49 9.41 3.76
C PRO A 118 16.46 8.36 3.33
N GLY A 119 16.54 7.88 2.08
CA GLY A 119 15.52 7.00 1.51
C GLY A 119 15.27 5.69 2.28
N HIS A 120 16.28 5.14 2.96
CA HIS A 120 16.10 3.96 3.81
C HIS A 120 15.22 4.26 5.04
N VAL A 121 15.32 5.47 5.62
CA VAL A 121 14.49 5.91 6.75
C VAL A 121 13.05 6.09 6.29
N VAL A 122 12.82 6.71 5.13
CA VAL A 122 11.48 6.84 4.54
C VAL A 122 10.87 5.45 4.32
N THR A 123 11.65 4.51 3.78
CA THR A 123 11.21 3.13 3.53
C THR A 123 10.81 2.41 4.84
N GLU A 124 11.50 2.66 5.95
CA GLU A 124 11.12 2.08 7.25
C GLU A 124 9.76 2.60 7.73
N PHE A 125 9.51 3.90 7.62
CA PHE A 125 8.19 4.47 7.97
C PHE A 125 7.09 4.04 6.99
N GLU A 126 7.40 3.89 5.70
CA GLU A 126 6.46 3.36 4.71
C GLU A 126 6.04 1.93 5.04
N GLN A 127 6.93 1.09 5.58
CA GLN A 127 6.60 -0.29 5.96
C GLN A 127 5.70 -0.38 7.20
N LEU A 128 5.63 0.68 8.01
CA LEU A 128 4.73 0.76 9.16
C LEU A 128 3.31 1.19 8.77
N LEU A 129 3.15 1.82 7.60
CA LEU A 129 1.87 2.25 7.05
C LEU A 129 1.19 1.12 6.28
#